data_AF-A0A2E7RGP9-F1
#
_entry.id   AF-A0A2E7RGP9-F1
#
_cell.length_a   1.000
_cell.length_b   1.000
_cell.length_c   1.000
_cell.angle_alpha   90.00
_cell.angle_beta   90.00
_cell.angle_gamma   90.00
#
_symmetry.space_group_name_H-M   'P 1'
#
loop_
_entity.id
_entity.type
_entity.pdbx_description
1 polymer ?
#
loop_
_entity_poly.entity_id
_entity_poly.type
_entity_poly.pdbx_seq_one_letter_code
_entity_poly.pdbx_strand_id
1 'polypeptide(L)'
;MIKHWYVLLADLIMKVCSFKHTLLLLFLISYVGLTQAKEIVPEDASFSIWLKKDFSPEEKLFKQIRSSLITGEEVAVTGKLNIPFDPEVSWCGITLFQAGERPLRYLSKRNSLEATINRTISKLRERERFNQFHLKDSKRTRILLEVVTEETAVEFDDVTANKFSPNRFEPGITGMKLKHKDGSVIFYMPTDATVYSHLSLTHALNYIAKKTYIGKKTNKISKRIELLEKEPYRYFIIKSVSFISYEDSIIPLYRGYPVPIDDSDDNILRTTRKSVDWIMGNMGKDGKFLYYYDGVRDTVVDHAHPTRSENNLYYNSLRHSGGTITLLRMYELSKEIKYLVAAKKSLQFIIDNLRERQLQGEKAYYLYYNEKAKLGGTGVALVALMRYYMATGDDRYNETMAGMARHLVSQIDDNGEFIGYYIHRDYNGGKPIINPSDAIKKQLFSFYYPGEALMGLALYTREMQLPEHEEDAIKKASMKAMDWLVKTRPVKYPNFFKPLPSDGWLMQAIEEWSLDSDFFKKPYLDFVFNDARKMIDHMYNKDNSPYYDYPGAFFYNYGDHAYVDGARAEGLISAYYLAL
;
A
#
# COMPACT_ATOMS: atom_id res chain seq x y z
N MET A 1 -5.66 -14.18 42.23
CA MET A 1 -6.98 -14.65 42.71
C MET A 1 -8.14 -14.46 41.73
N ILE A 2 -8.14 -13.47 40.82
CA ILE A 2 -9.24 -13.25 39.85
C ILE A 2 -9.21 -14.22 38.64
N LYS A 3 -8.04 -14.76 38.26
CA LYS A 3 -7.90 -15.74 37.15
C LYS A 3 -8.41 -17.15 37.44
N HIS A 4 -8.59 -17.53 38.71
CA HIS A 4 -9.13 -18.86 39.07
C HIS A 4 -10.66 -18.90 39.14
N TRP A 5 -11.32 -17.76 39.28
CA TRP A 5 -12.78 -17.69 39.28
C TRP A 5 -13.39 -17.85 37.87
N TYR A 6 -12.71 -17.38 36.82
CA TYR A 6 -13.22 -17.48 35.45
C TYR A 6 -13.29 -18.92 34.92
N VAL A 7 -12.36 -19.78 35.33
CA VAL A 7 -12.33 -21.19 34.88
C VAL A 7 -13.39 -22.02 35.63
N LEU A 8 -13.57 -21.77 36.93
CA LEU A 8 -14.61 -22.44 37.73
C LEU A 8 -16.03 -21.99 37.37
N LEU A 9 -16.23 -20.73 36.98
CA LEU A 9 -17.53 -20.23 36.54
C LEU A 9 -17.92 -20.79 35.16
N ALA A 10 -16.96 -20.93 34.25
CA ALA A 10 -17.19 -21.51 32.93
C ALA A 10 -17.59 -23.01 33.01
N ASP A 11 -16.94 -23.77 33.90
CA ASP A 11 -17.28 -25.18 34.13
C ASP A 11 -18.62 -25.39 34.85
N LEU A 12 -19.02 -24.44 35.71
CA LEU A 12 -20.33 -24.47 36.38
C LEU A 12 -21.48 -24.12 35.41
N ILE A 13 -21.24 -23.19 34.48
CA ILE A 13 -22.22 -22.77 33.47
C ILE A 13 -22.44 -23.87 32.42
N MET A 14 -21.39 -24.60 32.03
CA MET A 14 -21.47 -25.73 31.10
C MET A 14 -22.26 -26.94 31.66
N LYS A 15 -22.38 -27.06 33.00
CA LYS A 15 -23.07 -28.19 33.64
C LYS A 15 -24.54 -27.94 34.00
N VAL A 16 -25.02 -26.70 33.95
CA VAL A 16 -26.34 -26.34 34.52
C VAL A 16 -27.35 -25.75 33.52
N CYS A 17 -26.94 -25.32 32.32
CA CYS A 17 -27.84 -24.61 31.41
C CYS A 17 -28.27 -25.44 30.19
N SER A 18 -29.58 -25.63 30.02
CA SER A 18 -30.16 -26.25 28.82
C SER A 18 -29.93 -25.41 27.57
N PHE A 19 -29.92 -26.07 26.41
CA PHE A 19 -29.59 -25.54 25.07
C PHE A 19 -30.25 -24.18 24.71
N LYS A 20 -31.41 -23.85 25.31
CA LYS A 20 -32.09 -22.56 25.12
C LYS A 20 -31.38 -21.37 25.78
N HIS A 21 -30.64 -21.57 26.87
CA HIS A 21 -29.92 -20.48 27.57
C HIS A 21 -28.56 -20.17 26.95
N THR A 22 -27.91 -21.15 26.31
CA THR A 22 -26.67 -20.97 25.55
C THR A 22 -26.88 -20.08 24.32
N LEU A 23 -28.04 -20.21 23.65
CA LEU A 23 -28.40 -19.32 22.55
C LEU A 23 -28.63 -17.88 23.02
N LEU A 24 -29.25 -17.66 24.19
CA LEU A 24 -29.48 -16.32 24.73
C LEU A 24 -28.16 -15.65 25.17
N LEU A 25 -27.20 -16.43 25.68
CA LEU A 25 -25.88 -15.94 26.07
C LEU A 25 -24.99 -15.66 24.84
N LEU A 26 -25.07 -16.47 23.79
CA LEU A 26 -24.44 -16.17 22.50
C LEU A 26 -25.06 -14.91 21.89
N PHE A 27 -26.38 -14.75 21.95
CA PHE A 27 -27.05 -13.51 21.54
C PHE A 27 -26.57 -12.31 22.36
N LEU A 28 -26.41 -12.43 23.68
CA LEU A 28 -25.91 -11.37 24.55
C LEU A 28 -24.41 -11.07 24.34
N ILE A 29 -23.56 -12.05 24.03
CA ILE A 29 -22.15 -11.81 23.70
C ILE A 29 -22.02 -11.16 22.32
N SER A 30 -22.84 -11.55 21.35
CA SER A 30 -22.98 -10.83 20.07
C SER A 30 -23.48 -9.40 20.29
N TYR A 31 -24.46 -9.19 21.18
CA TYR A 31 -25.04 -7.88 21.47
C TYR A 31 -24.10 -6.96 22.28
N VAL A 32 -23.30 -7.52 23.19
CA VAL A 32 -22.30 -6.76 23.97
C VAL A 32 -21.05 -6.45 23.13
N GLY A 33 -20.72 -7.30 22.15
CA GLY A 33 -19.71 -6.99 21.11
C GLY A 33 -20.18 -5.95 20.08
N LEU A 34 -21.49 -5.85 19.84
CA LEU A 34 -22.10 -4.87 18.94
C LEU A 34 -22.39 -3.51 19.60
N THR A 35 -22.44 -3.41 20.93
CA THR A 35 -22.87 -2.17 21.63
C THR A 35 -21.77 -1.14 21.90
N GLN A 36 -20.54 -1.36 21.38
CA GLN A 36 -19.56 -0.27 21.20
C GLN A 36 -19.54 0.32 19.78
N ALA A 37 -20.28 -0.25 18.83
CA ALA A 37 -20.62 0.46 17.61
C ALA A 37 -21.83 1.35 17.91
N LYS A 38 -21.57 2.58 18.38
CA LYS A 38 -22.51 3.67 18.06
C LYS A 38 -22.78 3.57 16.56
N GLU A 39 -24.05 3.62 16.17
CA GLU A 39 -24.47 3.73 14.77
C GLU A 39 -23.64 4.82 14.07
N ILE A 40 -22.56 4.40 13.41
CA ILE A 40 -21.89 5.20 12.41
C ILE A 40 -22.78 4.98 11.19
N VAL A 41 -23.76 5.85 11.02
CA VAL A 41 -24.42 5.98 9.72
C VAL A 41 -23.30 6.25 8.71
N PRO A 42 -23.10 5.42 7.68
CA PRO A 42 -21.98 5.58 6.77
C PRO A 42 -22.08 6.96 6.12
N GLU A 43 -21.06 7.79 6.34
CA GLU A 43 -20.86 9.08 5.66
C GLU A 43 -20.95 8.91 4.12
N ASP A 44 -20.68 7.70 3.64
CA ASP A 44 -20.51 7.27 2.26
C ASP A 44 -21.78 7.27 1.39
N ALA A 45 -22.97 6.99 1.94
CA ALA A 45 -24.19 7.01 1.12
C ALA A 45 -24.42 8.40 0.49
N SER A 46 -24.07 9.46 1.22
CA SER A 46 -24.18 10.84 0.75
C SER A 46 -23.16 11.17 -0.35
N PHE A 47 -21.92 10.68 -0.21
CA PHE A 47 -20.85 10.93 -1.18
C PHE A 47 -21.09 10.15 -2.48
N SER A 48 -21.48 8.88 -2.37
CA SER A 48 -21.87 8.05 -3.51
C SER A 48 -23.04 8.65 -4.31
N ILE A 49 -24.00 9.30 -3.64
CA ILE A 49 -25.07 10.06 -4.30
C ILE A 49 -24.52 11.34 -4.95
N TRP A 50 -23.61 12.05 -4.27
CA TRP A 50 -22.99 13.27 -4.78
C TRP A 50 -22.18 13.01 -6.06
N LEU A 51 -21.47 11.88 -6.16
CA LEU A 51 -20.72 11.48 -7.36
C LEU A 51 -21.60 11.27 -8.60
N LYS A 52 -22.89 10.96 -8.43
CA LYS A 52 -23.83 10.73 -9.53
C LYS A 52 -24.45 12.03 -10.07
N LYS A 53 -24.10 13.19 -9.52
CA LYS A 53 -24.65 14.48 -9.97
C LYS A 53 -24.00 14.93 -11.28
N ASP A 54 -24.72 15.75 -12.02
CA ASP A 54 -24.19 16.42 -13.22
C ASP A 54 -23.30 17.60 -12.83
N PHE A 55 -22.03 17.55 -13.21
CA PHE A 55 -21.02 18.59 -12.96
C PHE A 55 -20.79 19.53 -14.16
N SER A 56 -21.64 19.49 -15.19
CA SER A 56 -21.58 20.43 -16.33
C SER A 56 -21.59 21.91 -15.92
N PRO A 57 -22.34 22.36 -14.88
CA PRO A 57 -22.27 23.72 -14.37
C PRO A 57 -20.87 24.10 -13.84
N GLU A 58 -20.21 23.21 -13.11
CA GLU A 58 -18.86 23.40 -12.59
C GLU A 58 -17.83 23.41 -13.71
N GLU A 59 -18.02 22.62 -14.77
CA GLU A 59 -17.14 22.66 -15.95
C GLU A 59 -17.17 24.06 -16.59
N LYS A 60 -18.36 24.66 -16.71
CA LYS A 60 -18.52 26.05 -17.18
C LYS A 60 -17.84 27.04 -16.22
N LEU A 61 -18.00 26.86 -14.92
CA LEU A 61 -17.32 27.67 -13.91
C LEU A 61 -15.80 27.60 -14.07
N PHE A 62 -15.23 26.41 -14.28
CA PHE A 62 -13.79 26.23 -14.45
C PHE A 62 -13.26 26.88 -15.72
N LYS A 63 -14.03 26.85 -16.82
CA LYS A 63 -13.71 27.60 -18.04
C LYS A 63 -13.66 29.11 -17.77
N GLN A 64 -14.62 29.63 -17.00
CA GLN A 64 -14.60 31.03 -16.57
C GLN A 64 -13.43 31.35 -15.63
N ILE A 65 -13.14 30.50 -14.63
CA ILE A 65 -11.99 30.67 -13.73
C ILE A 65 -10.70 30.74 -14.53
N ARG A 66 -10.49 29.84 -15.49
CA ARG A 66 -9.31 29.87 -16.36
C ARG A 66 -9.27 31.16 -17.20
N SER A 67 -10.39 31.55 -17.81
CA SER A 67 -10.49 32.80 -18.57
C SER A 67 -10.12 34.01 -17.71
N SER A 68 -10.72 34.13 -16.52
CA SER A 68 -10.46 35.18 -15.54
C SER A 68 -9.01 35.19 -15.04
N LEU A 69 -8.41 34.03 -14.82
CA LEU A 69 -6.98 33.93 -14.52
C LEU A 69 -6.10 34.46 -15.66
N ILE A 70 -6.55 34.39 -16.92
CA ILE A 70 -5.82 34.93 -18.09
C ILE A 70 -6.12 36.43 -18.27
N THR A 71 -7.39 36.80 -18.38
CA THR A 71 -7.84 38.16 -18.78
C THR A 71 -7.88 39.14 -17.59
N GLY A 72 -8.18 38.64 -16.39
CA GLY A 72 -8.46 39.46 -15.21
C GLY A 72 -9.92 39.89 -15.09
N GLU A 73 -10.78 39.49 -16.02
CA GLU A 73 -12.23 39.73 -15.95
C GLU A 73 -12.87 38.94 -14.80
N GLU A 74 -14.00 39.40 -14.28
CA GLU A 74 -14.70 38.71 -13.20
C GLU A 74 -15.41 37.44 -13.68
N VAL A 75 -15.40 36.41 -12.84
CA VAL A 75 -16.19 35.20 -12.99
C VAL A 75 -17.63 35.48 -12.54
N ALA A 76 -18.60 35.01 -13.31
CA ALA A 76 -20.01 35.01 -12.95
C ALA A 76 -20.47 33.58 -12.62
N VAL A 77 -20.88 33.35 -11.38
CA VAL A 77 -21.37 32.04 -10.93
C VAL A 77 -22.83 31.88 -11.34
N THR A 78 -23.05 31.25 -12.49
CA THR A 78 -24.39 31.01 -13.05
C THR A 78 -24.83 29.55 -12.88
N GLY A 79 -26.11 29.34 -12.58
CA GLY A 79 -26.71 28.00 -12.45
C GLY A 79 -26.54 27.39 -11.06
N LYS A 80 -27.16 26.23 -10.85
CA LYS A 80 -27.09 25.50 -9.59
C LYS A 80 -25.85 24.61 -9.57
N LEU A 81 -24.85 24.99 -8.77
CA LEU A 81 -23.65 24.20 -8.55
C LEU A 81 -23.89 23.14 -7.45
N ASN A 82 -23.17 22.03 -7.55
CA ASN A 82 -23.01 20.97 -6.55
C ASN A 82 -21.85 21.25 -5.58
N ILE A 83 -21.42 22.51 -5.49
CA ILE A 83 -20.43 23.03 -4.53
C ILE A 83 -21.20 23.63 -3.34
N PRO A 84 -21.24 22.97 -2.17
CA PRO A 84 -21.82 23.56 -0.98
C PRO A 84 -21.03 24.82 -0.60
N PHE A 85 -21.74 25.89 -0.25
CA PHE A 85 -21.14 27.14 0.18
C PHE A 85 -21.95 27.75 1.31
N ASP A 86 -21.28 28.02 2.42
CA ASP A 86 -21.82 28.74 3.56
C ASP A 86 -20.88 29.93 3.86
N PRO A 87 -21.34 31.18 3.76
CA PRO A 87 -20.52 32.36 4.01
C PRO A 87 -19.95 32.43 5.44
N GLU A 88 -20.43 31.62 6.39
CA GLU A 88 -19.87 31.56 7.75
C GLU A 88 -18.66 30.62 7.88
N VAL A 89 -18.53 29.59 7.03
CA VAL A 89 -17.43 28.61 7.11
C VAL A 89 -16.61 28.47 5.83
N SER A 90 -17.17 28.74 4.66
CA SER A 90 -16.56 28.39 3.38
C SER A 90 -15.40 29.30 2.99
N TRP A 91 -14.19 28.78 3.18
CA TRP A 91 -12.99 29.25 2.52
C TRP A 91 -12.83 28.55 1.17
N CYS A 92 -12.52 29.31 0.13
CA CYS A 92 -12.26 28.78 -1.20
C CYS A 92 -10.79 29.00 -1.57
N GLY A 93 -10.10 27.90 -1.87
CA GLY A 93 -8.75 27.86 -2.38
C GLY A 93 -8.72 27.59 -3.88
N ILE A 94 -7.90 28.36 -4.60
CA ILE A 94 -7.50 28.02 -5.97
C ILE A 94 -5.99 27.73 -5.95
N THR A 95 -5.62 26.58 -6.51
CA THR A 95 -4.22 26.15 -6.65
C THR A 95 -3.88 25.93 -8.11
N LEU A 96 -2.75 26.49 -8.55
CA LEU A 96 -2.17 26.21 -9.85
C LEU A 96 -1.07 25.16 -9.71
N PHE A 97 -1.15 24.12 -10.53
CA PHE A 97 -0.14 23.07 -10.66
C PHE A 97 0.44 23.08 -12.07
N GLN A 98 1.77 23.02 -12.18
CA GLN A 98 2.48 22.86 -13.44
C GLN A 98 3.77 22.07 -13.17
N ALA A 99 4.11 21.15 -14.06
CA ALA A 99 5.38 20.40 -13.95
C ALA A 99 6.58 21.37 -13.92
N GLY A 100 7.53 21.11 -13.02
CA GLY A 100 8.69 21.97 -12.78
C GLY A 100 8.43 23.17 -11.85
N GLU A 101 7.17 23.44 -11.49
CA GLU A 101 6.81 24.59 -10.63
C GLU A 101 6.26 24.15 -9.29
N ARG A 102 6.67 24.83 -8.20
CA ARG A 102 6.02 24.66 -6.90
C ARG A 102 4.57 25.16 -6.98
N PRO A 103 3.57 24.43 -6.44
CA PRO A 103 2.18 24.84 -6.50
C PRO A 103 1.97 26.28 -6.01
N LEU A 104 1.12 27.03 -6.72
CA LEU A 104 0.78 28.41 -6.35
C LEU A 104 -0.67 28.44 -5.87
N ARG A 105 -0.87 28.78 -4.59
CA ARG A 105 -2.20 28.77 -3.95
C ARG A 105 -2.54 30.12 -3.32
N TYR A 106 -3.83 30.47 -3.37
CA TYR A 106 -4.43 31.48 -2.52
C TYR A 106 -5.76 30.95 -1.97
N LEU A 107 -6.11 31.32 -0.74
CA LEU A 107 -7.41 31.03 -0.13
C LEU A 107 -8.07 32.34 0.30
N SER A 108 -9.38 32.44 0.11
CA SER A 108 -10.16 33.57 0.58
C SER A 108 -11.53 33.14 1.09
N LYS A 109 -12.21 34.05 1.79
CA LYS A 109 -13.59 33.91 2.27
C LYS A 109 -14.31 35.24 2.04
N ARG A 110 -15.50 35.20 1.42
CA ARG A 110 -16.41 36.34 1.21
C ARG A 110 -17.86 35.88 1.40
N ASN A 111 -18.80 36.83 1.26
CA ASN A 111 -20.22 36.58 1.51
C ASN A 111 -20.91 35.73 0.42
N SER A 112 -20.24 35.47 -0.71
CA SER A 112 -20.72 34.58 -1.78
C SER A 112 -19.57 33.80 -2.40
N LEU A 113 -19.89 32.66 -3.03
CA LEU A 113 -18.92 31.84 -3.76
C LEU A 113 -18.25 32.66 -4.87
N GLU A 114 -19.04 33.41 -5.65
CA GLU A 114 -18.57 34.28 -6.72
C GLU A 114 -17.55 35.31 -6.22
N ALA A 115 -17.91 36.09 -5.18
CA ALA A 115 -17.02 37.10 -4.62
C ALA A 115 -15.74 36.46 -4.04
N THR A 116 -15.84 35.25 -3.51
CA THR A 116 -14.70 34.51 -2.98
C THR A 116 -13.76 34.06 -4.11
N ILE A 117 -14.29 33.49 -5.20
CA ILE A 117 -13.52 33.09 -6.38
C ILE A 117 -12.82 34.30 -7.01
N ASN A 118 -13.55 35.39 -7.26
CA ASN A 118 -12.98 36.61 -7.86
C ASN A 118 -11.87 37.21 -6.99
N ARG A 119 -12.06 37.24 -5.66
CA ARG A 119 -11.00 37.67 -4.73
C ARG A 119 -9.78 36.76 -4.79
N THR A 120 -9.99 35.45 -4.85
CA THR A 120 -8.90 34.47 -4.90
C THR A 120 -8.11 34.60 -6.20
N ILE A 121 -8.77 34.77 -7.35
CA ILE A 121 -8.13 34.98 -8.67
C ILE A 121 -7.33 36.28 -8.68
N SER A 122 -7.93 37.40 -8.26
CA SER A 122 -7.26 38.70 -8.16
C SER A 122 -5.96 38.57 -7.36
N LYS A 123 -6.02 37.91 -6.19
CA LYS A 123 -4.84 37.72 -5.33
C LYS A 123 -3.81 36.73 -5.86
N LEU A 124 -4.21 35.74 -6.65
CA LEU A 124 -3.28 34.86 -7.36
C LEU A 124 -2.50 35.62 -8.44
N ARG A 125 -3.18 36.47 -9.22
CA ARG A 125 -2.56 37.29 -10.27
C ARG A 125 -1.53 38.29 -9.75
N GLU A 126 -1.68 38.74 -8.51
CA GLU A 126 -0.71 39.60 -7.81
C GLU A 126 0.57 38.86 -7.35
N ARG A 127 0.60 37.52 -7.40
CA ARG A 127 1.76 36.75 -6.93
C ARG A 127 2.91 36.85 -7.93
N GLU A 128 4.11 37.10 -7.43
CA GLU A 128 5.35 37.18 -8.22
C GLU A 128 5.53 35.98 -9.18
N ARG A 129 5.22 34.77 -8.69
CA ARG A 129 5.36 33.51 -9.45
C ARG A 129 4.21 33.21 -10.41
N PHE A 130 3.19 34.06 -10.50
CA PHE A 130 2.00 33.80 -11.31
C PHE A 130 2.35 33.59 -12.80
N ASN A 131 3.25 34.41 -13.33
CA ASN A 131 3.67 34.37 -14.73
C ASN A 131 4.48 33.12 -15.11
N GLN A 132 4.84 32.26 -14.14
CA GLN A 132 5.48 30.96 -14.39
C GLN A 132 4.48 29.91 -14.91
N PHE A 133 3.17 30.13 -14.72
CA PHE A 133 2.11 29.18 -15.06
C PHE A 133 1.49 29.48 -16.44
N HIS A 134 1.48 28.50 -17.32
CA HIS A 134 1.01 28.63 -18.70
C HIS A 134 -0.49 28.36 -18.80
N LEU A 135 -1.29 29.32 -18.33
CA LEU A 135 -2.74 29.16 -18.18
C LEU A 135 -3.52 28.98 -19.49
N LYS A 136 -2.98 29.44 -20.62
CA LYS A 136 -3.56 29.21 -21.96
C LYS A 136 -3.46 27.75 -22.42
N ASP A 137 -2.57 26.96 -21.81
CA ASP A 137 -2.39 25.55 -22.11
C ASP A 137 -2.99 24.71 -20.96
N SER A 138 -4.18 24.15 -21.21
CA SER A 138 -4.92 23.33 -20.24
C SER A 138 -4.24 21.98 -19.96
N LYS A 139 -3.36 21.51 -20.85
CA LYS A 139 -2.57 20.28 -20.67
C LYS A 139 -1.38 20.52 -19.73
N ARG A 140 -0.83 21.73 -19.75
CA ARG A 140 0.35 22.10 -18.96
C ARG A 140 0.01 22.59 -17.56
N THR A 141 -1.00 23.46 -17.42
CA THR A 141 -1.38 24.03 -16.12
C THR A 141 -2.73 23.50 -15.66
N ARG A 142 -2.75 22.82 -14.51
CA ARG A 142 -3.98 22.38 -13.84
C ARG A 142 -4.40 23.36 -12.76
N ILE A 143 -5.71 23.53 -12.62
CA ILE A 143 -6.35 24.37 -11.61
C ILE A 143 -7.09 23.43 -10.66
N LEU A 144 -6.82 23.53 -9.37
CA LEU A 144 -7.59 22.90 -8.30
C LEU A 144 -8.44 23.96 -7.62
N LEU A 145 -9.74 23.72 -7.54
CA LEU A 145 -10.68 24.45 -6.69
C LEU A 145 -11.01 23.58 -5.47
N GLU A 146 -10.84 24.12 -4.28
CA GLU A 146 -11.15 23.43 -3.02
C GLU A 146 -11.94 24.37 -2.12
N VAL A 147 -13.10 23.91 -1.63
CA VAL A 147 -14.03 24.73 -0.85
C VAL A 147 -14.32 24.03 0.47
N VAL A 148 -14.02 24.70 1.58
CA VAL A 148 -14.37 24.22 2.92
C VAL A 148 -15.89 24.18 3.07
N THR A 149 -16.41 23.03 3.47
CA THR A 149 -17.86 22.79 3.62
C THR A 149 -18.28 22.60 5.07
N GLU A 150 -17.36 22.12 5.92
CA GLU A 150 -17.61 21.88 7.33
C GLU A 150 -16.43 22.34 8.16
N GLU A 151 -16.74 22.79 9.37
CA GLU A 151 -15.76 23.22 10.35
C GLU A 151 -16.25 22.86 11.75
N THR A 152 -15.43 22.12 12.49
CA THR A 152 -15.71 21.71 13.86
C THR A 152 -14.57 22.17 14.76
N ALA A 153 -14.89 22.97 15.78
CA ALA A 153 -13.90 23.37 16.79
C ALA A 153 -13.48 22.16 17.62
N VAL A 154 -12.18 22.04 17.87
CA VAL A 154 -11.60 20.93 18.63
C VAL A 154 -10.53 21.42 19.57
N GLU A 155 -10.35 20.73 20.69
CA GLU A 155 -9.13 20.87 21.49
C GLU A 155 -7.98 20.09 20.83
N PHE A 156 -6.76 20.55 21.04
CA PHE A 156 -5.58 19.95 20.41
C PHE A 156 -5.43 18.46 20.77
N ASP A 157 -5.64 18.13 22.05
CA ASP A 157 -5.51 16.76 22.59
C ASP A 157 -6.63 15.81 22.14
N ASP A 158 -7.75 16.36 21.66
CA ASP A 158 -8.88 15.57 21.20
C ASP A 158 -8.74 15.10 19.74
N VAL A 159 -7.77 15.64 18.99
CA VAL A 159 -7.52 15.23 17.60
C VAL A 159 -6.81 13.87 17.59
N THR A 160 -7.44 12.88 16.96
CA THR A 160 -6.93 11.50 16.90
C THR A 160 -6.86 10.98 15.48
N ALA A 161 -5.94 10.06 15.19
CA ALA A 161 -5.88 9.34 13.92
C ALA A 161 -6.25 7.84 14.07
N ASN A 162 -6.46 7.37 15.30
CA ASN A 162 -6.46 5.93 15.61
C ASN A 162 -7.86 5.36 15.86
N LYS A 163 -8.89 6.21 15.94
CA LYS A 163 -10.27 5.82 16.22
C LYS A 163 -11.21 6.61 15.34
N PHE A 164 -12.33 6.01 14.94
CA PHE A 164 -13.39 6.75 14.27
C PHE A 164 -14.10 7.65 15.28
N SER A 165 -14.00 8.95 15.06
CA SER A 165 -14.64 9.97 15.86
C SER A 165 -14.85 11.23 15.02
N PRO A 166 -15.74 12.16 15.44
CA PRO A 166 -15.91 13.45 14.77
C PRO A 166 -14.62 14.29 14.71
N ASN A 167 -13.67 14.04 15.63
CA ASN A 167 -12.41 14.77 15.74
C ASN A 167 -11.25 14.04 15.03
N ARG A 168 -11.56 13.03 14.20
CA ARG A 168 -10.54 12.23 13.53
C ARG A 168 -9.81 13.05 12.47
N PHE A 169 -8.49 13.03 12.54
CA PHE A 169 -7.64 13.38 11.42
C PHE A 169 -7.51 12.17 10.48
N GLU A 170 -8.10 12.28 9.30
CA GLU A 170 -8.07 11.27 8.27
C GLU A 170 -7.40 11.88 7.03
N PRO A 171 -6.17 11.43 6.67
CA PRO A 171 -5.38 12.04 5.60
C PRO A 171 -6.15 12.17 4.29
N GLY A 172 -6.39 13.39 3.83
CA GLY A 172 -7.08 13.68 2.57
C GLY A 172 -8.60 13.84 2.68
N ILE A 173 -9.20 13.41 3.79
CA ILE A 173 -10.63 13.62 4.09
C ILE A 173 -10.81 14.83 4.99
N THR A 174 -10.04 14.88 6.08
CA THR A 174 -10.05 16.02 7.00
C THR A 174 -8.78 16.84 6.89
N GLY A 175 -8.95 18.14 7.07
CA GLY A 175 -7.89 19.12 7.17
C GLY A 175 -7.89 19.77 8.55
N MET A 176 -7.01 20.75 8.73
CA MET A 176 -6.94 21.54 9.96
C MET A 176 -6.94 23.03 9.63
N LYS A 177 -7.71 23.79 10.39
CA LYS A 177 -7.64 25.25 10.43
C LYS A 177 -7.21 25.68 11.82
N LEU A 178 -6.22 26.56 11.89
CA LEU A 178 -5.77 27.19 13.12
C LEU A 178 -6.02 28.69 13.03
N LYS A 179 -6.66 29.26 14.06
CA LYS A 179 -6.88 30.70 14.18
C LYS A 179 -6.13 31.25 15.38
N HIS A 180 -5.18 32.14 15.14
CA HIS A 180 -4.44 32.82 16.20
C HIS A 180 -5.24 33.98 16.80
N LYS A 181 -4.84 34.44 17.99
CA LYS A 181 -5.46 35.60 18.67
C LYS A 181 -5.31 36.91 17.90
N ASP A 182 -4.26 37.08 17.11
CA ASP A 182 -4.05 38.26 16.25
C ASP A 182 -4.91 38.27 14.97
N GLY A 183 -5.74 37.24 14.77
CA GLY A 183 -6.61 37.09 13.61
C GLY A 183 -5.97 36.37 12.42
N SER A 184 -4.68 36.03 12.48
CA SER A 184 -4.04 35.19 11.46
C SER A 184 -4.64 33.78 11.44
N VAL A 185 -4.76 33.22 10.24
CA VAL A 185 -5.35 31.90 10.01
C VAL A 185 -4.38 31.06 9.19
N ILE A 186 -4.18 29.81 9.61
CA ILE A 186 -3.33 28.84 8.93
C ILE A 186 -4.20 27.64 8.54
N PHE A 187 -4.01 27.19 7.31
CA PHE A 187 -4.69 26.02 6.78
C PHE A 187 -3.70 24.90 6.46
N TYR A 188 -4.13 23.69 6.82
CA TYR A 188 -3.79 22.43 6.18
C TYR A 188 -5.07 21.92 5.54
N MET A 189 -5.21 22.08 4.22
CA MET A 189 -6.42 21.66 3.53
C MET A 189 -6.45 20.13 3.39
N PRO A 190 -7.63 19.47 3.28
CA PRO A 190 -7.67 18.03 3.04
C PRO A 190 -6.77 17.58 1.89
N THR A 191 -6.81 18.25 0.73
CA THR A 191 -5.95 17.90 -0.41
C THR A 191 -4.44 18.06 -0.17
N ASP A 192 -4.02 18.79 0.88
CA ASP A 192 -2.59 18.90 1.24
C ASP A 192 -2.00 17.53 1.62
N ALA A 193 -2.80 16.59 2.12
CA ALA A 193 -2.32 15.24 2.41
C ALA A 193 -1.75 14.56 1.17
N THR A 194 -2.48 14.63 0.05
CA THR A 194 -2.08 14.00 -1.21
C THR A 194 -0.98 14.81 -1.90
N VAL A 195 -1.09 16.14 -1.90
CA VAL A 195 -0.09 17.05 -2.52
C VAL A 195 1.30 16.88 -1.90
N TYR A 196 1.38 16.64 -0.58
CA TYR A 196 2.65 16.51 0.13
C TYR A 196 2.98 15.07 0.56
N SER A 197 2.20 14.07 0.13
CA SER A 197 2.33 12.66 0.53
C SER A 197 2.40 12.48 2.06
N HIS A 198 1.55 13.19 2.78
CA HIS A 198 1.44 13.13 4.23
C HIS A 198 0.37 12.15 4.68
N LEU A 199 0.79 11.07 5.35
CA LEU A 199 -0.09 9.97 5.79
C LEU A 199 -0.42 9.98 7.29
N SER A 200 -0.09 11.05 8.04
CA SER A 200 -0.31 11.06 9.49
C SER A 200 -0.58 12.46 10.05
N LEU A 201 -1.24 12.51 11.21
CA LEU A 201 -1.46 13.74 11.97
C LEU A 201 -0.14 14.45 12.29
N THR A 202 0.91 13.69 12.62
CA THR A 202 2.25 14.24 12.86
C THR A 202 2.80 14.98 11.64
N HIS A 203 2.58 14.47 10.43
CA HIS A 203 2.99 15.17 9.21
C HIS A 203 2.23 16.49 9.01
N ALA A 204 0.91 16.48 9.20
CA ALA A 204 0.08 17.68 9.10
C ALA A 204 0.48 18.75 10.12
N LEU A 205 0.61 18.39 11.40
CA LEU A 205 1.02 19.32 12.47
C LEU A 205 2.42 19.88 12.24
N ASN A 206 3.37 19.07 11.78
CA ASN A 206 4.71 19.53 11.43
C ASN A 206 4.69 20.51 10.25
N TYR A 207 3.87 20.26 9.24
CA TYR A 207 3.69 21.17 8.11
C TYR A 207 3.12 22.52 8.56
N ILE A 208 2.11 22.50 9.42
CA ILE A 208 1.53 23.71 10.03
C ILE A 208 2.59 24.46 10.83
N ALA A 209 3.30 23.79 11.73
CA ALA A 209 4.34 24.41 12.55
C ALA A 209 5.48 25.03 11.70
N LYS A 210 5.81 24.44 10.55
CA LYS A 210 6.81 25.01 9.62
C LYS A 210 6.35 26.32 8.96
N LYS A 211 5.05 26.58 8.88
CA LYS A 211 4.50 27.83 8.34
C LYS A 211 4.43 28.96 9.36
N THR A 212 4.63 28.65 10.64
CA THR A 212 4.71 29.67 11.70
C THR A 212 6.16 30.02 11.98
N TYR A 213 6.38 30.97 12.89
CA TYR A 213 7.72 31.28 13.38
C TYR A 213 8.41 30.06 14.03
N ILE A 214 7.65 29.05 14.49
CA ILE A 214 8.15 27.82 15.15
C ILE A 214 9.06 27.03 14.21
N GLY A 215 8.79 27.05 12.90
CA GLY A 215 9.59 26.38 11.88
C GLY A 215 11.08 26.72 11.98
N LYS A 216 11.41 27.95 12.40
CA LYS A 216 12.77 28.47 12.57
C LYS A 216 13.41 28.17 13.93
N LYS A 217 12.62 27.78 14.95
CA LYS A 217 13.12 27.55 16.33
C LYS A 217 13.82 26.20 16.51
N THR A 218 13.41 25.17 15.77
CA THR A 218 13.98 23.81 15.89
C THR A 218 13.70 22.99 14.65
N ASN A 219 14.56 22.00 14.37
CA ASN A 219 14.34 21.00 13.32
C ASN A 219 13.71 19.69 13.82
N LYS A 220 13.61 19.49 15.14
CA LYS A 220 13.02 18.28 15.72
C LYS A 220 11.49 18.35 15.62
N ILE A 221 10.89 17.42 14.87
CA ILE A 221 9.43 17.39 14.60
C ILE A 221 8.62 17.40 15.90
N SER A 222 8.95 16.52 16.86
CA SER A 222 8.21 16.44 18.12
C SER A 222 8.26 17.77 18.90
N LYS A 223 9.39 18.48 18.85
CA LYS A 223 9.53 19.78 19.53
C LYS A 223 8.77 20.89 18.82
N ARG A 224 8.67 20.86 17.49
CA ARG A 224 7.80 21.79 16.75
C ARG A 224 6.34 21.63 17.14
N ILE A 225 5.88 20.39 17.27
CA ILE A 225 4.49 20.08 17.64
C ILE A 225 4.20 20.53 19.08
N GLU A 226 5.07 20.21 20.04
CA GLU A 226 4.96 20.68 21.43
C GLU A 226 4.92 22.21 21.55
N LEU A 227 5.69 22.92 20.70
CA LEU A 227 5.65 24.39 20.66
C LEU A 227 4.35 24.91 20.04
N LEU A 228 3.82 24.23 19.02
CA LEU A 228 2.58 24.63 18.35
C LEU A 228 1.39 24.51 19.30
N GLU A 229 1.33 23.43 20.07
CA GLU A 229 0.31 23.19 21.11
C GLU A 229 0.26 24.32 22.15
N LYS A 230 1.42 24.87 22.54
CA LYS A 230 1.54 25.95 23.53
C LYS A 230 1.15 27.33 23.01
N GLU A 231 1.04 27.49 21.69
CA GLU A 231 0.61 28.75 21.10
C GLU A 231 -0.91 28.95 21.26
N PRO A 232 -1.39 30.19 21.39
CA PRO A 232 -2.79 30.48 21.64
C PRO A 232 -3.63 30.39 20.36
N TYR A 233 -3.58 29.25 19.66
CA TYR A 233 -4.43 28.94 18.52
C TYR A 233 -5.74 28.30 18.97
N ARG A 234 -6.82 28.65 18.29
CA ARG A 234 -8.04 27.83 18.26
C ARG A 234 -7.93 26.84 17.10
N TYR A 235 -8.18 25.57 17.38
CA TYR A 235 -8.06 24.48 16.42
C TYR A 235 -9.43 24.08 15.89
N PHE A 236 -9.46 23.72 14.61
CA PHE A 236 -10.65 23.24 13.94
C PHE A 236 -10.28 22.10 13.01
N ILE A 237 -11.10 21.04 13.01
CA ILE A 237 -11.13 20.06 11.93
C ILE A 237 -12.02 20.62 10.83
N ILE A 238 -11.57 20.53 9.59
CA ILE A 238 -12.30 20.99 8.42
C ILE A 238 -12.49 19.86 7.41
N LYS A 239 -13.59 19.91 6.65
CA LYS A 239 -13.78 19.11 5.44
C LYS A 239 -13.98 20.01 4.25
N SER A 240 -13.73 19.49 3.05
CA SER A 240 -13.89 20.25 1.82
C SER A 240 -14.35 19.37 0.67
N VAL A 241 -15.02 20.00 -0.30
CA VAL A 241 -15.16 19.46 -1.65
C VAL A 241 -14.03 19.99 -2.52
N SER A 242 -13.56 19.20 -3.48
CA SER A 242 -12.49 19.63 -4.38
C SER A 242 -12.65 19.09 -5.79
N PHE A 243 -12.19 19.89 -6.75
CA PHE A 243 -12.25 19.63 -8.18
C PHE A 243 -10.94 20.04 -8.83
N ILE A 244 -10.43 19.25 -9.77
CA ILE A 244 -9.26 19.59 -10.57
C ILE A 244 -9.60 19.67 -12.05
N SER A 245 -9.06 20.65 -12.75
CA SER A 245 -9.13 20.69 -14.21
C SER A 245 -8.23 19.61 -14.82
N TYR A 246 -8.75 18.88 -15.79
CA TYR A 246 -7.96 17.97 -16.61
C TYR A 246 -8.26 18.25 -18.08
N GLU A 247 -7.29 18.88 -18.75
CA GLU A 247 -7.52 19.45 -20.08
C GLU A 247 -8.75 20.39 -20.04
N ASP A 248 -9.74 20.14 -20.88
CA ASP A 248 -10.93 20.97 -21.02
C ASP A 248 -12.11 20.52 -20.15
N SER A 249 -11.91 19.46 -19.33
CA SER A 249 -12.90 18.93 -18.40
C SER A 249 -12.51 19.18 -16.94
N ILE A 250 -13.42 18.81 -16.04
CA ILE A 250 -13.19 18.82 -14.59
C ILE A 250 -13.37 17.43 -14.02
N ILE A 251 -12.64 17.17 -12.94
CA ILE A 251 -12.67 15.90 -12.23
C ILE A 251 -12.93 16.19 -10.74
N PRO A 252 -14.03 15.70 -10.15
CA PRO A 252 -14.21 15.76 -8.71
C PRO A 252 -13.18 14.86 -8.03
N LEU A 253 -12.75 15.25 -6.83
CA LEU A 253 -11.74 14.53 -6.07
C LEU A 253 -12.29 14.01 -4.74
N TYR A 254 -11.92 12.77 -4.39
CA TYR A 254 -12.06 12.19 -3.06
C TYR A 254 -10.69 11.88 -2.50
N ARG A 255 -10.36 12.36 -1.30
CA ARG A 255 -9.00 12.24 -0.74
C ARG A 255 -7.90 12.76 -1.69
N GLY A 256 -8.22 13.73 -2.54
CA GLY A 256 -7.31 14.24 -3.58
C GLY A 256 -7.11 13.32 -4.79
N TYR A 257 -7.81 12.19 -4.88
CA TYR A 257 -7.79 11.29 -6.04
C TYR A 257 -9.02 11.47 -6.93
N PRO A 258 -8.88 11.33 -8.27
CA PRO A 258 -10.00 11.31 -9.21
C PRO A 258 -11.11 10.33 -8.82
N VAL A 259 -12.35 10.78 -8.90
CA VAL A 259 -13.56 9.95 -8.70
C VAL A 259 -14.63 10.24 -9.76
N PRO A 260 -15.55 9.29 -10.05
CA PRO A 260 -15.59 7.92 -9.53
C PRO A 260 -14.41 7.07 -10.04
N ILE A 261 -14.09 6.01 -9.29
CA ILE A 261 -13.14 5.00 -9.77
C ILE A 261 -13.87 4.14 -10.81
N ASP A 262 -13.28 4.01 -11.99
CA ASP A 262 -13.72 3.06 -13.01
C ASP A 262 -13.08 1.71 -12.71
N ASP A 263 -13.85 0.75 -12.21
CA ASP A 263 -13.41 -0.60 -11.87
C ASP A 263 -13.80 -1.64 -12.93
N SER A 264 -14.16 -1.20 -14.14
CA SER A 264 -14.42 -2.11 -15.26
C SER A 264 -13.18 -2.94 -15.61
N ASP A 265 -13.41 -4.17 -16.07
CA ASP A 265 -12.34 -5.08 -16.50
C ASP A 265 -11.40 -4.42 -17.53
N ASP A 266 -11.98 -3.66 -18.47
CA ASP A 266 -11.22 -2.90 -19.48
C ASP A 266 -10.32 -1.84 -18.83
N ASN A 267 -10.81 -1.11 -17.83
CA ASN A 267 -9.99 -0.12 -17.14
C ASN A 267 -8.93 -0.77 -16.25
N ILE A 268 -9.25 -1.86 -15.56
CA ILE A 268 -8.28 -2.64 -14.78
C ILE A 268 -7.14 -3.11 -15.69
N LEU A 269 -7.47 -3.71 -16.84
CA LEU A 269 -6.47 -4.14 -17.82
C LEU A 269 -5.65 -2.96 -18.35
N ARG A 270 -6.31 -1.86 -18.71
CA ARG A 270 -5.66 -0.64 -19.21
C ARG A 270 -4.70 -0.02 -18.19
N THR A 271 -5.09 0.03 -16.92
CA THR A 271 -4.27 0.60 -15.83
C THR A 271 -3.12 -0.31 -15.44
N THR A 272 -3.33 -1.64 -15.40
CA THR A 272 -2.27 -2.63 -15.26
C THR A 272 -1.24 -2.48 -16.36
N ARG A 273 -1.68 -2.39 -17.62
CA ARG A 273 -0.81 -2.18 -18.78
C ARG A 273 0.01 -0.90 -18.66
N LYS A 274 -0.62 0.23 -18.33
CA LYS A 274 0.07 1.52 -18.13
C LYS A 274 1.11 1.44 -17.00
N SER A 275 0.80 0.71 -15.93
CA SER A 275 1.73 0.50 -14.82
C SER A 275 2.95 -0.31 -15.26
N VAL A 276 2.74 -1.38 -16.03
CA VAL A 276 3.83 -2.20 -16.58
C VAL A 276 4.66 -1.40 -17.60
N ASP A 277 4.01 -0.61 -18.46
CA ASP A 277 4.68 0.29 -19.40
C ASP A 277 5.54 1.33 -18.66
N TRP A 278 5.07 1.85 -17.51
CA TRP A 278 5.85 2.76 -16.68
C TRP A 278 7.07 2.07 -16.05
N ILE A 279 6.91 0.85 -15.53
CA ILE A 279 8.04 0.05 -15.00
C ILE A 279 9.09 -0.17 -16.10
N MET A 280 8.64 -0.54 -17.30
CA MET A 280 9.52 -0.74 -18.46
C MET A 280 10.20 0.57 -18.88
N GLY A 281 9.47 1.68 -18.92
CA GLY A 281 10.01 3.01 -19.26
C GLY A 281 11.02 3.55 -18.25
N ASN A 282 10.97 3.08 -17.00
CA ASN A 282 11.90 3.41 -15.93
C ASN A 282 12.92 2.29 -15.65
N MET A 283 13.10 1.37 -16.60
CA MET A 283 14.14 0.36 -16.53
C MET A 283 15.46 0.89 -17.10
N GLY A 284 16.53 0.76 -16.33
CA GLY A 284 17.89 1.13 -16.70
C GLY A 284 18.45 0.33 -17.87
N LYS A 285 19.60 0.78 -18.39
CA LYS A 285 20.33 0.09 -19.48
C LYS A 285 20.85 -1.29 -19.06
N ASP A 286 21.06 -1.49 -17.78
CA ASP A 286 21.52 -2.74 -17.16
C ASP A 286 20.37 -3.66 -16.69
N GLY A 287 19.12 -3.35 -17.08
CA GLY A 287 17.95 -4.17 -16.75
C GLY A 287 17.39 -3.94 -15.35
N LYS A 288 18.04 -3.15 -14.48
CA LYS A 288 17.46 -2.79 -13.18
C LYS A 288 16.32 -1.79 -13.34
N PHE A 289 15.21 -2.05 -12.68
CA PHE A 289 14.12 -1.08 -12.53
C PHE A 289 14.51 0.11 -11.64
N LEU A 290 13.81 1.23 -11.79
CA LEU A 290 13.79 2.27 -10.77
C LEU A 290 13.21 1.72 -9.47
N TYR A 291 14.06 1.55 -8.45
CA TYR A 291 13.68 0.87 -7.20
C TYR A 291 12.75 1.70 -6.31
N TYR A 292 13.00 3.01 -6.26
CA TYR A 292 12.28 3.93 -5.41
C TYR A 292 12.14 5.27 -6.13
N TYR A 293 10.97 5.88 -5.99
CA TYR A 293 10.70 7.23 -6.47
C TYR A 293 9.72 7.91 -5.54
N ASP A 294 10.12 9.04 -4.97
CA ASP A 294 9.26 9.97 -4.23
C ASP A 294 8.80 11.06 -5.20
N GLY A 295 7.56 10.96 -5.67
CA GLY A 295 7.00 11.90 -6.65
C GLY A 295 6.75 13.31 -6.10
N VAL A 296 6.75 13.51 -4.78
CA VAL A 296 6.58 14.83 -4.16
C VAL A 296 7.91 15.55 -4.06
N ARG A 297 8.97 14.83 -3.69
CA ARG A 297 10.32 15.38 -3.58
C ARG A 297 11.12 15.31 -4.86
N ASP A 298 10.58 14.61 -5.87
CA ASP A 298 11.25 14.33 -7.15
C ASP A 298 12.65 13.73 -6.91
N THR A 299 12.69 12.63 -6.16
CA THR A 299 13.95 11.97 -5.78
C THR A 299 13.84 10.46 -5.83
N VAL A 300 14.97 9.83 -6.16
CA VAL A 300 15.15 8.38 -6.20
C VAL A 300 15.83 7.83 -4.95
N VAL A 301 16.13 8.70 -3.97
CA VAL A 301 16.74 8.31 -2.69
C VAL A 301 15.69 7.68 -1.78
N ASP A 302 15.86 6.40 -1.50
CA ASP A 302 14.98 5.62 -0.63
C ASP A 302 14.88 6.23 0.78
N HIS A 303 13.65 6.54 1.20
CA HIS A 303 13.35 7.03 2.55
C HIS A 303 13.83 6.13 3.69
N ALA A 304 13.97 4.81 3.47
CA ALA A 304 14.52 3.87 4.46
C ALA A 304 16.05 3.90 4.50
N HIS A 305 16.71 4.47 3.49
CA HIS A 305 18.15 4.58 3.36
C HIS A 305 18.57 6.00 2.95
N PRO A 306 18.17 7.05 3.70
CA PRO A 306 18.23 8.44 3.25
C PRO A 306 19.66 9.00 3.13
N THR A 307 20.67 8.29 3.64
CA THR A 307 22.08 8.69 3.62
C THR A 307 22.87 8.11 2.45
N ARG A 308 22.25 7.24 1.63
CA ARG A 308 22.90 6.69 0.43
C ARG A 308 22.97 7.75 -0.66
N SER A 309 24.14 7.87 -1.30
CA SER A 309 24.31 8.73 -2.47
C SER A 309 23.62 8.15 -3.70
N GLU A 310 23.35 8.99 -4.70
CA GLU A 310 22.73 8.57 -5.96
C GLU A 310 23.56 7.53 -6.73
N ASN A 311 24.88 7.52 -6.54
CA ASN A 311 25.78 6.51 -7.12
C ASN A 311 25.79 5.18 -6.35
N ASN A 312 25.10 5.07 -5.22
CA ASN A 312 25.02 3.86 -4.39
C ASN A 312 23.62 3.69 -3.76
N LEU A 313 22.59 3.87 -4.57
CA LEU A 313 21.21 3.69 -4.12
C LEU A 313 20.96 2.26 -3.62
N TYR A 314 20.06 2.14 -2.65
CA TYR A 314 19.62 0.83 -2.21
C TYR A 314 18.84 0.14 -3.33
N TYR A 315 19.06 -1.16 -3.48
CA TYR A 315 18.38 -1.98 -4.48
C TYR A 315 18.12 -3.38 -3.90
N ASN A 316 16.93 -3.94 -4.17
CA ASN A 316 16.52 -5.23 -3.64
C ASN A 316 16.29 -6.23 -4.77
N SER A 317 17.09 -7.29 -4.80
CA SER A 317 17.03 -8.33 -5.82
C SER A 317 15.71 -9.12 -5.80
N LEU A 318 15.01 -9.23 -4.67
CA LEU A 318 13.69 -9.90 -4.63
C LEU A 318 12.64 -9.09 -5.40
N ARG A 319 12.63 -7.77 -5.18
CA ARG A 319 11.72 -6.86 -5.88
C ARG A 319 12.06 -6.76 -7.37
N HIS A 320 13.34 -6.86 -7.70
CA HIS A 320 13.78 -6.99 -9.08
C HIS A 320 13.16 -8.22 -9.76
N SER A 321 13.25 -9.41 -9.14
CA SER A 321 12.59 -10.61 -9.67
C SER A 321 11.07 -10.44 -9.79
N GLY A 322 10.43 -9.77 -8.83
CA GLY A 322 9.02 -9.39 -8.92
C GLY A 322 8.70 -8.54 -10.15
N GLY A 323 9.50 -7.51 -10.45
CA GLY A 323 9.34 -6.70 -11.65
C GLY A 323 9.54 -7.50 -12.95
N THR A 324 10.48 -8.45 -12.96
CA THR A 324 10.66 -9.39 -14.08
C THR A 324 9.41 -10.25 -14.28
N ILE A 325 8.85 -10.80 -13.20
CA ILE A 325 7.60 -11.58 -13.23
C ILE A 325 6.45 -10.72 -13.76
N THR A 326 6.32 -9.47 -13.32
CA THR A 326 5.30 -8.54 -13.84
C THR A 326 5.37 -8.36 -15.35
N LEU A 327 6.58 -8.19 -15.91
CA LEU A 327 6.76 -8.10 -17.36
C LEU A 327 6.37 -9.41 -18.07
N LEU A 328 6.75 -10.56 -17.54
CA LEU A 328 6.41 -11.87 -18.09
C LEU A 328 4.89 -12.13 -18.05
N ARG A 329 4.22 -11.83 -16.94
CA ARG A 329 2.76 -11.93 -16.83
C ARG A 329 2.04 -11.01 -17.81
N MET A 330 2.55 -9.79 -18.00
CA MET A 330 1.99 -8.88 -19.02
C MET A 330 2.21 -9.41 -20.44
N TYR A 331 3.36 -10.02 -20.73
CA TYR A 331 3.58 -10.72 -21.99
C TYR A 331 2.62 -11.90 -22.16
N GLU A 332 2.44 -12.73 -21.13
CA GLU A 332 1.51 -13.87 -21.17
C GLU A 332 0.08 -13.42 -21.49
N LEU A 333 -0.35 -12.28 -20.93
CA LEU A 333 -1.68 -11.70 -21.10
C LEU A 333 -1.86 -10.98 -22.45
N SER A 334 -0.88 -10.20 -22.90
CA SER A 334 -1.01 -9.35 -24.10
C SER A 334 -0.38 -9.91 -25.36
N LYS A 335 0.56 -10.85 -25.22
CA LYS A 335 1.46 -11.35 -26.26
C LYS A 335 2.33 -10.27 -26.92
N GLU A 336 2.44 -9.07 -26.33
CA GLU A 336 3.28 -8.00 -26.87
C GLU A 336 4.77 -8.24 -26.59
N ILE A 337 5.54 -8.45 -27.64
CA ILE A 337 6.96 -8.83 -27.57
C ILE A 337 7.84 -7.85 -26.80
N LYS A 338 7.46 -6.57 -26.73
CA LYS A 338 8.20 -5.53 -25.97
C LYS A 338 8.39 -5.91 -24.51
N TYR A 339 7.38 -6.56 -23.89
CA TYR A 339 7.46 -6.99 -22.50
C TYR A 339 8.41 -8.17 -22.33
N LEU A 340 8.42 -9.12 -23.27
CA LEU A 340 9.36 -10.24 -23.25
C LEU A 340 10.81 -9.76 -23.44
N VAL A 341 11.05 -8.82 -24.36
CA VAL A 341 12.37 -8.20 -24.57
C VAL A 341 12.85 -7.50 -23.29
N ALA A 342 11.97 -6.74 -22.65
CA ALA A 342 12.28 -6.09 -21.37
C ALA A 342 12.55 -7.10 -20.26
N ALA A 343 11.74 -8.17 -20.17
CA ALA A 343 11.91 -9.24 -19.20
C ALA A 343 13.26 -9.94 -19.39
N LYS A 344 13.66 -10.25 -20.62
CA LYS A 344 14.97 -10.87 -20.92
C LYS A 344 16.14 -10.00 -20.47
N LYS A 345 16.03 -8.68 -20.65
CA LYS A 345 17.02 -7.73 -20.14
C LYS A 345 17.10 -7.72 -18.63
N SER A 346 15.95 -7.75 -17.95
CA SER A 346 15.87 -7.85 -16.50
C SER A 346 16.45 -9.18 -15.99
N LEU A 347 16.15 -10.31 -16.65
CA LEU A 347 16.71 -11.62 -16.33
C LEU A 347 18.25 -11.64 -16.35
N GLN A 348 18.88 -10.88 -17.25
CA GLN A 348 20.34 -10.79 -17.28
C GLN A 348 20.92 -10.31 -15.94
N PHE A 349 20.27 -9.35 -15.27
CA PHE A 349 20.68 -8.94 -13.92
C PHE A 349 20.61 -10.10 -12.93
N ILE A 350 19.58 -10.94 -12.99
CA ILE A 350 19.48 -12.13 -12.13
C ILE A 350 20.67 -13.06 -12.40
N ILE A 351 20.91 -13.40 -13.67
CA ILE A 351 21.99 -14.30 -14.10
C ILE A 351 23.37 -13.76 -13.67
N ASP A 352 23.64 -12.48 -13.90
CA ASP A 352 24.93 -11.85 -13.56
C ASP A 352 25.22 -11.83 -12.05
N ASN A 353 24.18 -11.96 -11.22
CA ASN A 353 24.28 -11.94 -9.76
C ASN A 353 24.09 -13.32 -9.12
N LEU A 354 24.00 -14.39 -9.92
CA LEU A 354 24.08 -15.74 -9.40
C LEU A 354 25.52 -16.08 -9.02
N ARG A 355 25.67 -16.82 -7.94
CA ARG A 355 26.94 -17.41 -7.54
C ARG A 355 26.84 -18.92 -7.51
N GLU A 356 27.89 -19.57 -8.01
CA GLU A 356 28.03 -21.01 -7.95
C GLU A 356 28.55 -21.46 -6.58
N ARG A 357 28.12 -22.64 -6.16
CA ARG A 357 28.74 -23.45 -5.10
C ARG A 357 28.64 -24.92 -5.45
N GLN A 358 29.48 -25.74 -4.83
CA GLN A 358 29.38 -27.20 -4.95
C GLN A 358 28.52 -27.76 -3.81
N LEU A 359 27.60 -28.65 -4.15
CA LEU A 359 26.75 -29.42 -3.25
C LEU A 359 26.85 -30.89 -3.64
N GLN A 360 27.48 -31.71 -2.79
CA GLN A 360 27.61 -33.16 -2.99
C GLN A 360 28.17 -33.56 -4.38
N GLY A 361 29.09 -32.75 -4.92
CA GLY A 361 29.69 -32.98 -6.24
C GLY A 361 28.96 -32.32 -7.41
N GLU A 362 27.86 -31.63 -7.16
CA GLU A 362 27.06 -30.96 -8.19
C GLU A 362 27.00 -29.44 -8.01
N LYS A 363 26.82 -28.71 -9.12
CA LYS A 363 26.81 -27.23 -9.16
C LYS A 363 25.49 -26.63 -8.69
N ALA A 364 25.44 -25.93 -7.58
CA ALA A 364 24.24 -25.22 -7.14
C ALA A 364 24.41 -23.70 -7.26
N TYR A 365 23.30 -22.99 -7.48
CA TYR A 365 23.29 -21.56 -7.73
C TYR A 365 22.42 -20.82 -6.72
N TYR A 366 22.90 -19.67 -6.26
CA TYR A 366 22.14 -18.80 -5.37
C TYR A 366 22.28 -17.35 -5.79
N LEU A 367 21.21 -16.57 -5.63
CA LEU A 367 21.25 -15.15 -5.93
C LEU A 367 21.97 -14.41 -4.81
N TYR A 368 23.04 -13.71 -5.16
CA TYR A 368 23.83 -12.91 -4.22
C TYR A 368 23.87 -11.46 -4.64
N TYR A 369 23.33 -10.58 -3.81
CA TYR A 369 23.33 -9.15 -4.07
C TYR A 369 23.35 -8.36 -2.77
N ASN A 370 24.05 -7.21 -2.75
CA ASN A 370 24.20 -6.37 -1.56
C ASN A 370 24.66 -7.16 -0.32
N GLU A 371 25.68 -8.01 -0.49
CA GLU A 371 26.29 -8.83 0.56
C GLU A 371 25.35 -9.84 1.22
N LYS A 372 24.28 -10.23 0.51
CA LYS A 372 23.25 -11.13 1.03
C LYS A 372 22.87 -12.17 -0.02
N ALA A 373 22.71 -13.41 0.44
CA ALA A 373 22.02 -14.48 -0.28
C ALA A 373 20.76 -14.83 0.52
N LYS A 374 19.64 -14.23 0.13
CA LYS A 374 18.32 -14.42 0.75
C LYS A 374 17.67 -15.66 0.15
N LEU A 375 17.05 -16.50 0.99
CA LEU A 375 16.26 -17.64 0.53
C LEU A 375 15.20 -17.21 -0.50
N GLY A 376 14.39 -16.23 -0.14
CA GLY A 376 13.37 -15.65 -1.02
C GLY A 376 13.94 -15.03 -2.29
N GLY A 377 15.17 -14.51 -2.23
CA GLY A 377 15.87 -13.98 -3.41
C GLY A 377 16.09 -15.03 -4.49
N THR A 378 16.60 -16.20 -4.10
CA THR A 378 16.75 -17.32 -5.03
C THR A 378 15.39 -17.92 -5.42
N GLY A 379 14.43 -17.98 -4.48
CA GLY A 379 13.07 -18.49 -4.74
C GLY A 379 12.33 -17.71 -5.82
N VAL A 380 12.16 -16.39 -5.65
CA VAL A 380 11.47 -15.54 -6.64
C VAL A 380 12.25 -15.43 -7.95
N ALA A 381 13.58 -15.51 -7.92
CA ALA A 381 14.39 -15.59 -9.14
C ALA A 381 14.15 -16.89 -9.93
N LEU A 382 13.97 -18.02 -9.24
CA LEU A 382 13.58 -19.28 -9.88
C LEU A 382 12.18 -19.15 -10.49
N VAL A 383 11.21 -18.53 -9.80
CA VAL A 383 9.89 -18.22 -10.36
C VAL A 383 10.00 -17.39 -11.64
N ALA A 384 10.85 -16.36 -11.67
CA ALA A 384 11.05 -15.52 -12.85
C ALA A 384 11.62 -16.31 -14.05
N LEU A 385 12.61 -17.18 -13.81
CA LEU A 385 13.19 -18.04 -14.86
C LEU A 385 12.18 -19.08 -15.35
N MET A 386 11.42 -19.69 -14.44
CA MET A 386 10.37 -20.66 -14.81
C MET A 386 9.27 -20.00 -15.64
N ARG A 387 8.81 -18.80 -15.28
CA ARG A 387 7.83 -18.06 -16.09
C ARG A 387 8.38 -17.72 -17.48
N TYR A 388 9.67 -17.37 -17.59
CA TYR A 388 10.30 -17.15 -18.89
C TYR A 388 10.35 -18.44 -19.73
N TYR A 389 10.73 -19.56 -19.12
CA TYR A 389 10.71 -20.88 -19.77
C TYR A 389 9.30 -21.22 -20.25
N MET A 390 8.29 -21.16 -19.38
CA MET A 390 6.89 -21.44 -19.74
C MET A 390 6.37 -20.53 -20.87
N ALA A 391 6.80 -19.27 -20.89
CA ALA A 391 6.36 -18.30 -21.89
C ALA A 391 7.05 -18.45 -23.26
N THR A 392 8.19 -19.15 -23.34
CA THR A 392 9.05 -19.15 -24.54
C THR A 392 9.52 -20.52 -25.01
N GLY A 393 9.56 -21.52 -24.13
CA GLY A 393 10.24 -22.79 -24.35
C GLY A 393 11.77 -22.71 -24.40
N ASP A 394 12.37 -21.56 -24.07
CA ASP A 394 13.82 -21.34 -24.14
C ASP A 394 14.54 -22.03 -22.97
N ASP A 395 15.27 -23.10 -23.28
CA ASP A 395 15.88 -24.04 -22.35
C ASP A 395 17.29 -23.63 -21.88
N ARG A 396 17.81 -22.49 -22.33
CA ARG A 396 19.19 -22.05 -22.02
C ARG A 396 19.51 -21.94 -20.53
N TYR A 397 18.49 -21.80 -19.69
CA TYR A 397 18.63 -21.65 -18.25
C TYR A 397 18.35 -22.94 -17.48
N ASN A 398 18.11 -24.08 -18.13
CA ASN A 398 17.73 -25.33 -17.46
C ASN A 398 18.75 -25.77 -16.41
N GLU A 399 20.04 -25.79 -16.75
CA GLU A 399 21.10 -26.12 -15.77
C GLU A 399 21.14 -25.12 -14.60
N THR A 400 20.88 -23.84 -14.89
CA THR A 400 20.84 -22.79 -13.87
C THR A 400 19.66 -23.00 -12.92
N MET A 401 18.47 -23.27 -13.46
CA MET A 401 17.25 -23.55 -12.68
C MET A 401 17.42 -24.82 -11.83
N ALA A 402 18.04 -25.87 -12.38
CA ALA A 402 18.38 -27.09 -11.64
C ALA A 402 19.32 -26.80 -10.46
N GLY A 403 20.39 -26.04 -10.69
CA GLY A 403 21.30 -25.65 -9.61
C GLY A 403 20.65 -24.73 -8.56
N MET A 404 19.70 -23.89 -8.95
CA MET A 404 18.91 -23.07 -8.01
C MET A 404 17.97 -23.94 -7.17
N ALA A 405 17.28 -24.90 -7.78
CA ALA A 405 16.41 -25.84 -7.06
C ALA A 405 17.22 -26.64 -6.02
N ARG A 406 18.40 -27.15 -6.40
CA ARG A 406 19.31 -27.84 -5.47
C ARG A 406 19.79 -26.94 -4.34
N HIS A 407 20.08 -25.67 -4.63
CA HIS A 407 20.39 -24.71 -3.56
C HIS A 407 19.22 -24.55 -2.59
N LEU A 408 18.01 -24.30 -3.09
CA LEU A 408 16.82 -24.08 -2.25
C LEU A 408 16.52 -25.30 -1.37
N VAL A 409 16.57 -26.51 -1.92
CA VAL A 409 16.42 -27.75 -1.16
C VAL A 409 17.47 -27.87 -0.06
N SER A 410 18.73 -27.52 -0.35
CA SER A 410 19.81 -27.54 0.65
C SER A 410 19.64 -26.54 1.80
N GLN A 411 18.69 -25.60 1.70
CA GLN A 411 18.37 -24.64 2.76
C GLN A 411 17.24 -25.13 3.68
N ILE A 412 16.71 -26.34 3.46
CA ILE A 412 15.76 -27.02 4.34
C ILE A 412 16.57 -27.87 5.32
N ASP A 413 16.37 -27.65 6.62
CA ASP A 413 17.07 -28.43 7.63
C ASP A 413 16.42 -29.80 7.91
N ASP A 414 17.04 -30.58 8.79
CA ASP A 414 16.57 -31.91 9.18
C ASP A 414 15.20 -31.91 9.88
N ASN A 415 14.65 -30.77 10.27
CA ASN A 415 13.31 -30.64 10.84
C ASN A 415 12.29 -30.10 9.80
N GLY A 416 12.74 -29.67 8.63
CA GLY A 416 11.92 -29.00 7.61
C GLY A 416 11.93 -27.48 7.72
N GLU A 417 12.65 -26.90 8.67
CA GLU A 417 12.76 -25.45 8.78
C GLU A 417 13.68 -24.89 7.69
N PHE A 418 13.20 -23.88 6.98
CA PHE A 418 14.01 -23.14 6.03
C PHE A 418 14.99 -22.19 6.73
N ILE A 419 16.24 -22.20 6.26
CA ILE A 419 17.25 -21.21 6.62
C ILE A 419 17.02 -19.95 5.77
N GLY A 420 16.55 -18.86 6.38
CA GLY A 420 16.15 -17.65 5.65
C GLY A 420 17.26 -16.93 4.87
N TYR A 421 18.53 -17.17 5.23
CA TYR A 421 19.70 -16.60 4.55
C TYR A 421 20.82 -17.62 4.44
N TYR A 422 21.33 -17.80 3.24
CA TYR A 422 22.59 -18.52 3.03
C TYR A 422 23.79 -17.64 3.39
N ILE A 423 23.73 -16.34 3.07
CA ILE A 423 24.76 -15.34 3.42
C ILE A 423 24.07 -14.08 3.93
N HIS A 424 24.56 -13.54 5.04
CA HIS A 424 24.17 -12.23 5.55
C HIS A 424 25.39 -11.54 6.17
N ARG A 425 25.77 -10.35 5.72
CA ARG A 425 26.98 -9.63 6.17
C ARG A 425 27.16 -9.58 7.70
N ASP A 426 26.07 -9.37 8.43
CA ASP A 426 26.08 -9.20 9.90
C ASP A 426 26.13 -10.54 10.67
N TYR A 427 26.11 -11.68 9.97
CA TYR A 427 26.12 -13.03 10.56
C TYR A 427 27.24 -13.87 9.98
N ASN A 428 27.85 -14.71 10.82
CA ASN A 428 28.95 -15.60 10.44
C ASN A 428 30.09 -14.88 9.67
N GLY A 429 30.35 -13.60 9.97
CA GLY A 429 31.34 -12.78 9.27
C GLY A 429 31.09 -12.65 7.75
N GLY A 430 29.84 -12.68 7.31
CA GLY A 430 29.48 -12.63 5.88
C GLY A 430 29.77 -13.92 5.11
N LYS A 431 30.08 -15.02 5.80
CA LYS A 431 30.28 -16.35 5.21
C LYS A 431 28.98 -17.17 5.18
N PRO A 432 28.94 -18.29 4.43
CA PRO A 432 27.83 -19.22 4.43
C PRO A 432 27.32 -19.58 5.83
N ILE A 433 26.02 -19.44 6.06
CA ILE A 433 25.34 -19.81 7.30
C ILE A 433 24.88 -21.26 7.15
N ILE A 434 25.60 -22.18 7.78
CA ILE A 434 25.32 -23.62 7.75
C ILE A 434 24.90 -24.06 9.16
N ASN A 435 23.79 -24.79 9.25
CA ASN A 435 23.25 -25.30 10.52
C ASN A 435 23.19 -24.25 11.65
N PRO A 436 22.55 -23.08 11.40
CA PRO A 436 22.47 -22.03 12.41
C PRO A 436 21.70 -22.49 13.64
N SER A 437 22.09 -21.98 14.82
CA SER A 437 21.32 -22.18 16.05
C SER A 437 19.92 -21.57 15.93
N ASP A 438 18.98 -22.07 16.75
CA ASP A 438 17.61 -21.54 16.80
C ASP A 438 17.56 -20.03 17.10
N ALA A 439 18.52 -19.50 17.85
CA ALA A 439 18.63 -18.07 18.11
C ALA A 439 18.93 -17.28 16.82
N ILE A 440 19.83 -17.77 15.98
CA ILE A 440 20.16 -17.15 14.69
C ILE A 440 18.98 -17.28 13.73
N LYS A 441 18.36 -18.47 13.62
CA LYS A 441 17.17 -18.68 12.78
C LYS A 441 16.04 -17.72 13.14
N LYS A 442 15.79 -17.54 14.44
CA LYS A 442 14.77 -16.60 14.94
C LYS A 442 15.06 -15.15 14.55
N GLN A 443 16.33 -14.72 14.54
CA GLN A 443 16.70 -13.36 14.11
C GLN A 443 16.61 -13.16 12.60
N LEU A 444 16.81 -14.24 11.83
CA LEU A 444 16.77 -14.26 10.37
C LEU A 444 15.40 -14.69 9.80
N PHE A 445 14.40 -14.78 10.67
CA PHE A 445 13.06 -15.23 10.34
C PHE A 445 12.37 -14.33 9.29
N SER A 446 11.61 -14.94 8.39
CA SER A 446 10.77 -14.26 7.41
C SER A 446 9.51 -15.08 7.15
N PHE A 447 8.35 -14.44 7.14
CA PHE A 447 7.09 -15.07 6.71
C PHE A 447 7.07 -15.33 5.20
N TYR A 448 7.76 -14.48 4.42
CA TYR A 448 7.67 -14.50 2.96
C TYR A 448 8.63 -15.51 2.32
N TYR A 449 9.88 -15.55 2.79
CA TYR A 449 10.94 -16.28 2.09
C TYR A 449 10.69 -17.79 1.91
N PRO A 450 10.15 -18.51 2.91
CA PRO A 450 9.82 -19.93 2.72
C PRO A 450 8.75 -20.16 1.65
N GLY A 451 7.71 -19.33 1.62
CA GLY A 451 6.66 -19.39 0.60
C GLY A 451 7.19 -19.08 -0.79
N GLU A 452 8.00 -18.01 -0.92
CA GLU A 452 8.69 -17.65 -2.17
C GLU A 452 9.58 -18.78 -2.70
N ALA A 453 10.29 -19.49 -1.82
CA ALA A 453 11.11 -20.65 -2.20
C ALA A 453 10.27 -21.85 -2.63
N LEU A 454 9.21 -22.19 -1.87
CA LEU A 454 8.32 -23.29 -2.21
C LEU A 454 7.56 -23.05 -3.52
N MET A 455 7.20 -21.80 -3.82
CA MET A 455 6.59 -21.40 -5.09
C MET A 455 7.54 -21.69 -6.27
N GLY A 456 8.80 -21.30 -6.16
CA GLY A 456 9.81 -21.59 -7.19
C GLY A 456 10.03 -23.09 -7.39
N LEU A 457 10.10 -23.86 -6.29
CA LEU A 457 10.24 -25.31 -6.35
C LEU A 457 9.00 -26.01 -6.95
N ALA A 458 7.78 -25.52 -6.65
CA ALA A 458 6.55 -26.05 -7.23
C ALA A 458 6.56 -25.94 -8.76
N LEU A 459 6.82 -24.73 -9.28
CA LEU A 459 6.88 -24.49 -10.71
C LEU A 459 7.98 -25.31 -11.38
N TYR A 460 9.18 -25.35 -10.79
CA TYR A 460 10.28 -26.15 -11.34
C TYR A 460 9.92 -27.63 -11.42
N THR A 461 9.38 -28.20 -10.34
CA THR A 461 9.06 -29.63 -10.26
C THR A 461 7.94 -30.01 -11.24
N ARG A 462 6.93 -29.15 -11.43
CA ARG A 462 5.78 -29.44 -12.28
C ARG A 462 6.08 -29.28 -13.77
N GLU A 463 6.82 -28.26 -14.14
CA GLU A 463 6.97 -27.86 -15.54
C GLU A 463 8.21 -28.46 -16.21
N MET A 464 9.19 -28.91 -15.42
CA MET A 464 10.43 -29.50 -15.94
C MET A 464 10.35 -31.02 -15.98
N GLN A 465 10.97 -31.60 -17.01
CA GLN A 465 11.17 -33.06 -17.07
C GLN A 465 12.38 -33.43 -16.22
N LEU A 466 12.12 -33.98 -15.03
CA LEU A 466 13.15 -34.34 -14.06
C LEU A 466 13.38 -35.85 -14.04
N PRO A 467 14.61 -36.31 -13.74
CA PRO A 467 14.84 -37.68 -13.32
C PRO A 467 14.01 -37.99 -12.06
N GLU A 468 13.37 -39.17 -12.01
CA GLU A 468 12.49 -39.59 -10.90
C GLU A 468 13.11 -39.38 -9.52
N HIS A 469 14.39 -39.73 -9.35
CA HIS A 469 15.10 -39.56 -8.08
C HIS A 469 15.30 -38.10 -7.66
N GLU A 470 15.46 -37.16 -8.62
CA GLU A 470 15.57 -35.73 -8.33
C GLU A 470 14.20 -35.15 -7.97
N GLU A 471 13.18 -35.52 -8.74
CA GLU A 471 11.79 -35.13 -8.49
C GLU A 471 11.36 -35.55 -7.08
N ASP A 472 11.57 -36.82 -6.74
CA ASP A 472 11.25 -37.40 -5.42
C ASP A 472 12.00 -36.68 -4.30
N ALA A 473 13.29 -36.38 -4.50
CA ALA A 473 14.09 -35.67 -3.52
C ALA A 473 13.54 -34.25 -3.26
N ILE A 474 13.20 -33.51 -4.31
CA ILE A 474 12.62 -32.17 -4.21
C ILE A 474 11.24 -32.22 -3.55
N LYS A 475 10.36 -33.15 -3.98
CA LYS A 475 9.03 -33.31 -3.41
C LYS A 475 9.09 -33.65 -1.93
N LYS A 476 9.91 -34.64 -1.54
CA LYS A 476 10.07 -35.06 -0.15
C LYS A 476 10.59 -33.93 0.74
N ALA A 477 11.58 -33.18 0.27
CA ALA A 477 12.12 -32.04 1.02
C ALA A 477 11.08 -30.91 1.14
N SER A 478 10.41 -30.57 0.04
CA SER A 478 9.37 -29.53 0.02
C SER A 478 8.19 -29.90 0.92
N MET A 479 7.78 -31.17 0.94
CA MET A 479 6.70 -31.67 1.78
C MET A 479 7.02 -31.52 3.26
N LYS A 480 8.26 -31.87 3.63
CA LYS A 480 8.76 -31.71 4.99
C LYS A 480 8.76 -30.25 5.41
N ALA A 481 9.17 -29.35 4.52
CA ALA A 481 9.13 -27.93 4.79
C ALA A 481 7.70 -27.38 4.90
N MET A 482 6.79 -27.84 4.04
CA MET A 482 5.36 -27.50 4.10
C MET A 482 4.74 -27.93 5.44
N ASP A 483 5.00 -29.17 5.85
CA ASP A 483 4.57 -29.71 7.15
C ASP A 483 5.12 -28.86 8.31
N TRP A 484 6.39 -28.48 8.26
CA TRP A 484 6.99 -27.61 9.27
C TRP A 484 6.34 -26.23 9.30
N LEU A 485 6.12 -25.58 8.15
CA LEU A 485 5.55 -24.23 8.04
C LEU A 485 4.11 -24.16 8.53
N VAL A 486 3.32 -25.20 8.27
CA VAL A 486 1.90 -25.26 8.63
C VAL A 486 1.69 -25.73 10.07
N LYS A 487 2.47 -26.72 10.54
CA LYS A 487 2.21 -27.39 11.83
C LYS A 487 3.15 -26.94 12.93
N THR A 488 4.44 -26.79 12.63
CA THR A 488 5.49 -26.57 13.63
C THR A 488 5.78 -25.09 13.86
N ARG A 489 5.87 -24.29 12.78
CA ARG A 489 6.19 -22.86 12.85
C ARG A 489 5.24 -22.06 13.75
N PRO A 490 3.90 -22.25 13.71
CA PRO A 490 2.99 -21.51 14.61
C PRO A 490 3.22 -21.81 16.09
N VAL A 491 3.65 -23.03 16.42
CA VAL A 491 3.94 -23.46 17.79
C VAL A 491 5.33 -23.02 18.25
N LYS A 492 6.33 -23.06 17.36
CA LYS A 492 7.72 -22.65 17.67
C LYS A 492 7.87 -21.13 17.77
N TYR A 493 7.16 -20.38 16.94
CA TYR A 493 7.28 -18.92 16.84
C TYR A 493 5.96 -18.15 17.04
N PRO A 494 5.17 -18.43 18.10
CA PRO A 494 3.83 -17.85 18.27
C PRO A 494 3.86 -16.32 18.35
N ASN A 495 4.94 -15.74 18.90
CA ASN A 495 5.09 -14.30 19.09
C ASN A 495 5.30 -13.50 17.78
N PHE A 496 5.57 -14.18 16.66
CA PHE A 496 5.70 -13.53 15.35
C PHE A 496 4.36 -13.36 14.63
N PHE A 497 3.35 -14.14 15.00
CA PHE A 497 2.04 -14.06 14.37
C PHE A 497 1.28 -12.82 14.87
N LYS A 498 0.64 -12.12 13.92
CA LYS A 498 -0.20 -10.94 14.17
C LYS A 498 -1.66 -11.28 13.86
N PRO A 499 -2.64 -10.49 14.34
CA PRO A 499 -4.04 -10.70 14.04
C PRO A 499 -4.32 -10.79 12.54
N LEU A 500 -3.75 -9.86 11.77
CA LEU A 500 -3.75 -9.90 10.31
C LEU A 500 -2.60 -10.81 9.81
N PRO A 501 -2.89 -11.96 9.18
CA PRO A 501 -1.88 -12.92 8.71
C PRO A 501 -0.97 -12.32 7.64
N SER A 502 0.25 -12.85 7.46
CA SER A 502 1.27 -12.32 6.52
C SER A 502 1.78 -13.34 5.49
N ASP A 503 1.18 -14.54 5.43
CA ASP A 503 1.68 -15.70 4.69
C ASP A 503 1.16 -15.81 3.25
N GLY A 504 0.92 -14.69 2.57
CA GLY A 504 0.35 -14.67 1.20
C GLY A 504 1.17 -15.47 0.18
N TRP A 505 2.50 -15.45 0.27
CA TRP A 505 3.38 -16.28 -0.59
C TRP A 505 3.28 -17.78 -0.29
N LEU A 506 3.05 -18.17 0.96
CA LEU A 506 2.86 -19.59 1.30
C LEU A 506 1.50 -20.07 0.79
N MET A 507 0.47 -19.23 0.81
CA MET A 507 -0.83 -19.53 0.21
C MET A 507 -0.71 -19.78 -1.30
N GLN A 508 0.03 -18.93 -2.03
CA GLN A 508 0.36 -19.13 -3.44
C GLN A 508 1.15 -20.42 -3.69
N ALA A 509 2.14 -20.72 -2.85
CA ALA A 509 2.89 -21.97 -2.98
C ALA A 509 2.00 -23.20 -2.74
N ILE A 510 1.09 -23.16 -1.77
CA ILE A 510 0.15 -24.27 -1.51
C ILE A 510 -0.78 -24.47 -2.70
N GLU A 511 -1.28 -23.40 -3.32
CA GLU A 511 -2.06 -23.49 -4.55
C GLU A 511 -1.29 -24.22 -5.65
N GLU A 512 -0.07 -23.80 -5.99
CA GLU A 512 0.70 -24.46 -7.06
C GLU A 512 1.04 -25.91 -6.73
N TRP A 513 1.39 -26.23 -5.48
CA TRP A 513 1.67 -27.60 -5.03
C TRP A 513 0.42 -28.48 -4.99
N SER A 514 -0.78 -27.91 -4.76
CA SER A 514 -2.03 -28.68 -4.66
C SER A 514 -2.43 -29.38 -5.96
N LEU A 515 -1.87 -28.95 -7.09
CA LEU A 515 -2.08 -29.56 -8.40
C LEU A 515 -1.39 -30.93 -8.52
N ASP A 516 -0.47 -31.25 -7.61
CA ASP A 516 0.06 -32.60 -7.41
C ASP A 516 -0.74 -33.31 -6.31
N SER A 517 -1.43 -34.39 -6.66
CA SER A 517 -2.30 -35.14 -5.74
C SER A 517 -1.54 -35.74 -4.56
N ASP A 518 -0.26 -36.07 -4.72
CA ASP A 518 0.56 -36.62 -3.64
C ASP A 518 0.98 -35.53 -2.65
N PHE A 519 0.94 -34.27 -3.08
CA PHE A 519 1.23 -33.10 -2.27
C PHE A 519 0.01 -32.53 -1.55
N PHE A 520 -1.18 -32.90 -1.99
CA PHE A 520 -2.44 -32.41 -1.46
C PHE A 520 -2.74 -33.00 -0.07
N LYS A 521 -2.74 -32.15 0.97
CA LYS A 521 -3.13 -32.54 2.33
C LYS A 521 -4.09 -31.53 2.96
N LYS A 522 -5.11 -32.05 3.65
CA LYS A 522 -6.12 -31.23 4.35
C LYS A 522 -5.52 -30.13 5.27
N PRO A 523 -4.46 -30.37 6.06
CA PRO A 523 -3.87 -29.30 6.88
C PRO A 523 -3.35 -28.10 6.09
N TYR A 524 -2.93 -28.29 4.83
CA TYR A 524 -2.44 -27.20 3.98
C TYR A 524 -3.60 -26.33 3.51
N LEU A 525 -4.72 -26.94 3.10
CA LEU A 525 -5.95 -26.21 2.80
C LEU A 525 -6.52 -25.50 4.02
N ASP A 526 -6.56 -26.18 5.17
CA ASP A 526 -7.03 -25.59 6.41
C ASP A 526 -6.19 -24.36 6.77
N PHE A 527 -4.87 -24.39 6.55
CA PHE A 527 -4.01 -23.22 6.71
C PHE A 527 -4.45 -22.06 5.80
N VAL A 528 -4.58 -22.30 4.49
CA VAL A 528 -4.97 -21.27 3.51
C VAL A 528 -6.32 -20.66 3.87
N PHE A 529 -7.34 -21.48 4.10
CA PHE A 529 -8.69 -20.99 4.38
C PHE A 529 -8.83 -20.31 5.73
N ASN A 530 -8.07 -20.73 6.75
CA ASN A 530 -8.05 -20.05 8.04
C ASN A 530 -7.40 -18.66 7.93
N ASP A 531 -6.30 -18.55 7.20
CA ASP A 531 -5.64 -17.26 7.00
C ASP A 531 -6.47 -16.34 6.10
N ALA A 532 -7.07 -16.86 5.02
CA ALA A 532 -7.99 -16.10 4.17
C ALA A 532 -9.18 -15.57 4.95
N ARG A 533 -9.80 -16.39 5.81
CA ARG A 533 -10.90 -15.95 6.68
C ARG A 533 -10.47 -14.83 7.62
N LYS A 534 -9.32 -14.97 8.29
CA LYS A 534 -8.79 -13.90 9.16
C LYS A 534 -8.46 -12.63 8.40
N MET A 535 -7.91 -12.74 7.19
CA MET A 535 -7.66 -11.60 6.32
C MET A 535 -8.98 -10.87 5.99
N ILE A 536 -10.03 -11.61 5.60
CA ILE A 536 -11.36 -11.07 5.30
C ILE A 536 -12.00 -10.45 6.56
N ASP A 537 -11.88 -11.08 7.72
CA ASP A 537 -12.35 -10.54 9.00
C ASP A 537 -11.64 -9.22 9.37
N HIS A 538 -10.43 -9.03 8.86
CA HIS A 538 -9.60 -7.83 8.98
C HIS A 538 -9.63 -6.93 7.74
N MET A 539 -10.67 -7.03 6.90
CA MET A 539 -10.91 -6.12 5.78
C MET A 539 -12.10 -5.21 6.07
N TYR A 540 -11.99 -3.94 5.66
CA TYR A 540 -13.16 -3.08 5.57
C TYR A 540 -14.09 -3.60 4.48
N ASN A 541 -15.39 -3.55 4.74
CA ASN A 541 -16.45 -3.89 3.81
C ASN A 541 -17.42 -2.70 3.67
N LYS A 542 -18.41 -2.82 2.79
CA LYS A 542 -19.36 -1.73 2.51
C LYS A 542 -20.24 -1.36 3.72
N ASP A 543 -20.39 -2.26 4.68
CA ASP A 543 -21.27 -2.09 5.84
C ASP A 543 -20.53 -1.49 7.05
N ASN A 544 -19.22 -1.72 7.16
CA ASN A 544 -18.39 -1.24 8.29
C ASN A 544 -17.36 -0.17 7.89
N SER A 545 -17.28 0.18 6.61
CA SER A 545 -16.35 1.22 6.16
C SER A 545 -16.90 2.61 6.48
N PRO A 546 -16.11 3.51 7.11
CA PRO A 546 -16.49 4.91 7.28
C PRO A 546 -16.22 5.76 6.03
N TYR A 547 -15.41 5.26 5.09
CA TYR A 547 -14.96 6.01 3.92
C TYR A 547 -15.21 5.23 2.64
N TYR A 548 -15.46 5.96 1.55
CA TYR A 548 -15.80 5.40 0.24
C TYR A 548 -14.71 4.47 -0.33
N ASP A 549 -13.44 4.78 -0.04
CA ASP A 549 -12.27 4.13 -0.62
C ASP A 549 -11.63 3.04 0.27
N TYR A 550 -12.23 2.76 1.42
CA TYR A 550 -11.75 1.78 2.39
C TYR A 550 -12.16 0.33 2.09
N PRO A 551 -13.35 0.02 1.52
CA PRO A 551 -13.73 -1.36 1.26
C PRO A 551 -12.67 -2.14 0.48
N GLY A 552 -12.29 -3.31 0.98
CA GLY A 552 -11.21 -4.14 0.44
C GLY A 552 -9.83 -3.86 1.04
N ALA A 553 -9.63 -2.75 1.75
CA ALA A 553 -8.39 -2.50 2.48
C ALA A 553 -8.36 -3.26 3.82
N PHE A 554 -7.18 -3.68 4.23
CA PHE A 554 -6.95 -4.38 5.49
C PHE A 554 -6.80 -3.41 6.67
N PHE A 555 -6.92 -3.94 7.89
CA PHE A 555 -6.58 -3.27 9.14
C PHE A 555 -6.02 -4.26 10.17
N TYR A 556 -5.17 -3.79 11.10
CA TYR A 556 -4.74 -4.62 12.24
C TYR A 556 -5.73 -4.49 13.40
N ASN A 557 -6.21 -3.28 13.65
CA ASN A 557 -7.28 -2.97 14.57
C ASN A 557 -8.34 -2.19 13.82
N TYR A 558 -9.60 -2.52 14.05
CA TYR A 558 -10.69 -1.75 13.45
C TYR A 558 -10.59 -0.28 13.90
N GLY A 559 -10.46 0.63 12.93
CA GLY A 559 -10.16 2.04 13.17
C GLY A 559 -8.82 2.50 12.61
N ASP A 560 -7.94 1.57 12.21
CA ASP A 560 -6.70 1.92 11.53
C ASP A 560 -6.97 2.66 10.20
N HIS A 561 -5.94 3.33 9.66
CA HIS A 561 -6.02 3.82 8.28
C HIS A 561 -6.02 2.64 7.30
N ALA A 562 -6.69 2.79 6.16
CA ALA A 562 -6.75 1.75 5.14
C ALA A 562 -5.35 1.25 4.76
N TYR A 563 -5.12 -0.05 4.93
CA TYR A 563 -3.86 -0.70 4.62
C TYR A 563 -4.03 -1.59 3.40
N VAL A 564 -3.48 -1.17 2.26
CA VAL A 564 -3.48 -1.96 1.03
C VAL A 564 -2.22 -2.82 0.99
N ASP A 565 -2.38 -4.12 0.76
CA ASP A 565 -1.27 -5.08 0.71
C ASP A 565 -1.45 -6.07 -0.45
N GLY A 566 -0.55 -5.99 -1.44
CA GLY A 566 -0.59 -6.84 -2.61
C GLY A 566 -0.32 -8.31 -2.34
N ALA A 567 0.62 -8.64 -1.44
CA ALA A 567 0.96 -10.04 -1.16
C ALA A 567 -0.20 -10.77 -0.46
N ARG A 568 -0.93 -10.08 0.41
CA ARG A 568 -2.17 -10.59 1.01
C ARG A 568 -3.28 -10.77 -0.02
N ALA A 569 -3.45 -9.79 -0.92
CA ALA A 569 -4.42 -9.90 -2.01
C ALA A 569 -4.12 -11.09 -2.93
N GLU A 570 -2.85 -11.31 -3.30
CA GLU A 570 -2.42 -12.50 -4.05
C GLU A 570 -2.73 -13.80 -3.30
N GLY A 571 -2.47 -13.85 -1.99
CA GLY A 571 -2.85 -14.99 -1.15
C GLY A 571 -4.36 -15.26 -1.13
N LEU A 572 -5.19 -14.22 -1.08
CA LEU A 572 -6.65 -14.35 -1.18
C LEU A 572 -7.09 -14.88 -2.55
N ILE A 573 -6.40 -14.51 -3.63
CA ILE A 573 -6.65 -15.07 -4.97
C ILE A 573 -6.34 -16.57 -4.99
N SER A 574 -5.23 -17.00 -4.40
CA SER A 574 -4.91 -18.43 -4.26
C SER A 574 -5.95 -19.20 -3.44
N ALA A 575 -6.44 -18.60 -2.35
CA ALA A 575 -7.53 -19.18 -1.58
C ALA A 575 -8.83 -19.28 -2.39
N TYR A 576 -9.11 -18.32 -3.26
CA TYR A 576 -10.25 -18.36 -4.16
C TYR A 576 -10.12 -19.51 -5.18
N TYR A 577 -8.98 -19.68 -5.83
CA TYR A 577 -8.76 -20.78 -6.77
C TYR A 577 -8.85 -22.16 -6.12
N LEU A 578 -8.36 -22.30 -4.89
CA LEU A 578 -8.48 -23.55 -4.12
C LEU A 578 -9.90 -23.88 -3.66
N ALA A 579 -10.81 -22.90 -3.68
CA ALA A 579 -12.21 -23.07 -3.29
C ALA A 579 -13.14 -23.41 -4.46
N LEU A 580 -12.69 -23.20 -5.70
CA LEU A 580 -13.36 -23.63 -6.93
C LEU A 580 -13.16 -25.13 -7.14
#